data_AF-A0A968X6J8-F1
#
_entry.id   AF-A0A968X6J8-F1
#
_cell.length_a   1.000
_cell.length_b   1.000
_cell.length_c   1.000
_cell.angle_alpha   90.00
_cell.angle_beta   90.00
_cell.angle_gamma   90.00
#
_symmetry.space_group_name_H-M   'P 1'
#
loop_
_entity.id
_entity.type
_entity.pdbx_description
1 polymer ?
#
loop_
_entity_poly.entity_id
_entity_poly.type
_entity_poly.pdbx_seq_one_letter_code
_entity_poly.pdbx_strand_id
1 'polypeptide(L)'
;MIADAIPANTTYTAGSATSSNLKWVPVYSSDAAGTPATAANWTPAPGATVTRVGFVYDAAANGPLPVGTTVTGLSFKVTTTGVTTTSTIANMAQLFGQTEGNSGPDKPLVYDESGDQSPSNFNENGTPGPTATLTPSSPPAQIPTGVANPTNDGVDNNNDNTGNGPGGEDNVYTVAALGAILTGPNGTPAAVGPTSNNDDFSNRSSIVDPNAKPGTLIDPAAVTFSNTLQNPAPVDPADPAKNSLTNVLLVPDAANFTPIVGQEQLPPNGTKVTLSYGGQTAVYRYDQALTNFVFESGSTIIIPTLKAGESVNYSVSVDLPANTPLSADSGVGYAIPIMAFKDVDNDGRPGTVALEPTQNRTIDRVYVGFLRLEKTARVLDAAGQPVAGPSGTFSKDKIDSKDVKPGNFIEYRIQYTNISIAPIGAGNTILNANNISIIEDGILTPNTWALDQDVNGVIDTSHVPSSVTSTFGSTAYFPSGEQSGITAAQDVTRYLHKPGVVIQPGATGEFIFRRVIN
;
A
#
# COMPACT_ATOMS: atom_id res chain seq x y z
N MET A 1 21.28 1.43 -22.85
CA MET A 1 20.24 2.46 -23.07
C MET A 1 19.07 2.11 -22.17
N ILE A 2 18.40 3.12 -21.61
CA ILE A 2 17.09 2.96 -20.99
C ILE A 2 16.09 3.70 -21.88
N ALA A 3 15.00 3.07 -22.31
CA ALA A 3 14.03 3.64 -23.23
C ALA A 3 12.60 3.37 -22.78
N ASP A 4 11.70 4.29 -23.07
CA ASP A 4 10.27 4.16 -22.74
C ASP A 4 9.43 4.62 -23.93
N ALA A 5 8.38 3.86 -24.26
CA ALA A 5 7.39 4.28 -25.23
C ALA A 5 6.58 5.44 -24.67
N ILE A 6 6.22 6.41 -25.52
CA ILE A 6 5.25 7.42 -25.10
C ILE A 6 3.93 6.69 -24.84
N PRO A 7 3.37 6.78 -23.62
CA PRO A 7 2.16 6.05 -23.28
C PRO A 7 0.98 6.38 -24.19
N ALA A 8 0.13 5.39 -24.43
CA ALA A 8 -1.09 5.56 -25.19
C ALA A 8 -1.94 6.73 -24.64
N ASN A 9 -2.63 7.45 -25.52
CA ASN A 9 -3.46 8.62 -25.20
C ASN A 9 -2.72 9.83 -24.58
N THR A 10 -1.39 9.84 -24.67
CA THR A 10 -0.56 10.98 -24.23
C THR A 10 0.25 11.55 -25.39
N THR A 11 0.85 12.72 -25.18
CA THR A 11 1.79 13.32 -26.11
C THR A 11 3.04 13.78 -25.37
N TYR A 12 4.22 13.49 -25.91
CA TYR A 12 5.48 13.96 -25.35
C TYR A 12 5.51 15.48 -25.20
N THR A 13 5.96 15.95 -24.04
CA THR A 13 6.17 17.38 -23.79
C THR A 13 7.57 17.76 -24.27
N ALA A 14 7.67 18.52 -25.36
CA ALA A 14 8.93 18.90 -25.96
C ALA A 14 9.92 19.51 -24.95
N GLY A 15 11.16 19.00 -24.92
CA GLY A 15 12.22 19.49 -24.04
C GLY A 15 12.12 19.07 -22.57
N SER A 16 11.17 18.19 -22.23
CA SER A 16 10.97 17.73 -20.85
C SER A 16 11.89 16.60 -20.41
N ALA A 17 12.61 15.96 -21.34
CA ALA A 17 13.48 14.84 -21.03
C ALA A 17 14.78 15.35 -20.39
N THR A 18 15.05 14.91 -19.16
CA THR A 18 16.17 15.36 -18.35
C THR A 18 16.88 14.18 -17.70
N SER A 19 18.20 14.34 -17.50
CA SER A 19 19.02 13.44 -16.70
C SER A 19 19.81 14.26 -15.68
N SER A 20 19.80 13.86 -14.42
CA SER A 20 20.68 14.46 -13.39
C SER A 20 22.16 14.11 -13.61
N ASN A 21 22.43 13.01 -14.32
CA ASN A 21 23.76 12.57 -14.69
C ASN A 21 24.03 12.88 -16.17
N LEU A 22 24.93 13.83 -16.44
CA LEU A 22 25.28 14.29 -17.79
C LEU A 22 25.88 13.21 -18.69
N LYS A 23 26.28 12.05 -18.15
CA LYS A 23 26.73 10.90 -18.94
C LYS A 23 25.58 10.16 -19.64
N TRP A 24 24.34 10.42 -19.22
CA TRP A 24 23.12 9.88 -19.84
C TRP A 24 22.48 10.98 -20.67
N VAL A 25 22.51 10.80 -21.99
CA VAL A 25 22.02 11.79 -22.95
C VAL A 25 20.64 11.37 -23.45
N PRO A 26 19.63 12.25 -23.39
CA PRO A 26 18.31 11.95 -23.92
C PRO A 26 18.35 11.85 -25.45
N VAL A 27 17.64 10.87 -25.98
CA VAL A 27 17.43 10.61 -27.41
C VAL A 27 15.95 10.34 -27.66
N TYR A 28 15.52 10.47 -28.91
CA TYR A 28 14.11 10.43 -29.28
C TYR A 28 13.92 9.57 -30.52
N SER A 29 12.76 8.92 -30.62
CA SER A 29 12.35 8.26 -31.85
C SER A 29 10.94 8.71 -32.26
N SER A 30 10.73 8.72 -33.58
CA SER A 30 9.41 8.92 -34.21
C SER A 30 8.88 7.64 -34.86
N ASP A 31 9.60 6.53 -34.76
CA ASP A 31 9.16 5.25 -35.31
C ASP A 31 7.92 4.75 -34.56
N ALA A 32 7.08 3.92 -35.18
CA ALA A 32 5.89 3.41 -34.52
C ALA A 32 6.22 2.77 -33.16
N ALA A 33 5.35 2.91 -32.15
CA ALA A 33 5.59 2.34 -30.83
C ALA A 33 5.72 0.80 -30.86
N GLY A 34 5.19 0.13 -31.88
CA GLY A 34 5.44 -1.30 -32.10
C GLY A 34 6.86 -1.65 -32.59
N THR A 35 7.71 -0.68 -32.91
CA THR A 35 9.12 -0.89 -33.28
C THR A 35 9.94 -1.01 -31.99
N PRO A 36 10.62 -2.15 -31.74
CA PRO A 36 11.46 -2.33 -30.55
C PRO A 36 12.54 -1.26 -30.43
N ALA A 37 12.90 -0.88 -29.20
CA ALA A 37 13.85 0.20 -28.95
C ALA A 37 15.25 -0.05 -29.56
N THR A 38 15.66 -1.31 -29.71
CA THR A 38 16.92 -1.71 -30.38
C THR A 38 16.90 -1.53 -31.90
N ALA A 39 15.73 -1.51 -32.52
CA ALA A 39 15.52 -1.34 -33.96
C ALA A 39 15.01 0.05 -34.34
N ALA A 40 14.69 0.89 -33.35
CA ALA A 40 14.22 2.24 -33.55
C ALA A 40 15.35 3.19 -34.01
N ASN A 41 15.00 4.15 -34.86
CA ASN A 41 15.88 5.24 -35.25
C ASN A 41 15.88 6.31 -34.17
N TRP A 42 17.06 6.62 -33.64
CA TRP A 42 17.24 7.55 -32.53
C TRP A 42 17.89 8.87 -32.97
N THR A 43 17.34 9.99 -32.52
CA THR A 43 17.88 11.34 -32.75
C THR A 43 18.17 12.06 -31.43
N PRO A 44 19.18 12.94 -31.38
CA PRO A 44 19.51 13.70 -30.15
C PRO A 44 18.56 14.87 -29.89
N ALA A 45 17.74 15.26 -30.87
CA ALA A 45 16.75 16.31 -30.76
C ALA A 45 15.34 15.74 -31.02
N PRO A 46 14.31 16.18 -30.29
CA PRO A 46 12.95 15.71 -30.50
C PRO A 46 12.39 16.26 -31.81
N GLY A 47 11.76 15.38 -32.60
CA GLY A 47 10.98 15.78 -33.77
C GLY A 47 9.61 16.35 -33.40
N ALA A 48 8.80 16.69 -34.41
CA ALA A 48 7.42 17.13 -34.21
C ALA A 48 6.52 16.02 -33.63
N THR A 49 6.89 14.76 -33.83
CA THR A 49 6.24 13.59 -33.25
C THR A 49 7.30 12.76 -32.56
N VAL A 50 7.08 12.47 -31.27
CA VAL A 50 7.92 11.58 -30.48
C VAL A 50 7.04 10.45 -29.98
N THR A 51 7.43 9.23 -30.30
CA THR A 51 6.75 7.98 -29.92
C THR A 51 7.56 7.19 -28.89
N ARG A 52 8.83 7.55 -28.70
CA ARG A 52 9.73 6.93 -27.71
C ARG A 52 10.78 7.93 -27.23
N VAL A 53 11.11 7.87 -25.94
CA VAL A 53 12.23 8.61 -25.33
C VAL A 53 13.24 7.60 -24.83
N GLY A 54 14.52 7.85 -25.07
CA GLY A 54 15.62 7.03 -24.60
C GLY A 54 16.67 7.85 -23.88
N PHE A 55 17.47 7.20 -23.05
CA PHE A 55 18.64 7.74 -22.40
C PHE A 55 19.82 6.84 -22.73
N VAL A 56 20.79 7.40 -23.46
CA VAL A 56 21.98 6.68 -23.92
C VAL A 56 23.16 7.02 -23.03
N TYR A 57 23.84 5.98 -22.53
CA TYR A 57 25.12 6.07 -21.87
C TYR A 57 26.21 5.63 -22.85
N ASP A 58 27.11 6.54 -23.21
CA ASP A 58 28.25 6.22 -24.08
C ASP A 58 29.39 5.63 -23.24
N ALA A 59 29.47 4.30 -23.19
CA ALA A 59 30.53 3.59 -22.48
C ALA A 59 31.91 3.76 -23.14
N ALA A 60 32.00 4.09 -24.43
CA ALA A 60 33.27 4.34 -25.08
C ALA A 60 33.88 5.66 -24.58
N ALA A 61 33.05 6.67 -24.34
CA ALA A 61 33.48 7.95 -23.78
C ALA A 61 33.64 7.91 -22.24
N ASN A 62 32.82 7.14 -21.54
CA ASN A 62 32.70 7.22 -20.08
C ASN A 62 33.24 6.01 -19.31
N GLY A 63 33.68 4.96 -20.01
CA GLY A 63 33.97 3.64 -19.44
C GLY A 63 32.71 2.82 -19.16
N PRO A 64 32.83 1.48 -19.00
CA PRO A 64 31.71 0.60 -18.67
C PRO A 64 31.10 0.95 -17.31
N LEU A 65 29.81 0.62 -17.13
CA LEU A 65 29.14 0.75 -15.84
C LEU A 65 29.56 -0.40 -14.91
N PRO A 66 30.07 -0.13 -13.70
CA PRO A 66 30.36 -1.18 -12.72
C PRO A 66 29.09 -1.92 -12.28
N VAL A 67 29.26 -3.19 -11.88
CA VAL A 67 28.20 -3.99 -11.26
C VAL A 67 27.67 -3.27 -10.01
N GLY A 68 26.34 -3.27 -9.83
CA GLY A 68 25.67 -2.61 -8.71
C GLY A 68 25.47 -1.10 -8.87
N THR A 69 25.71 -0.55 -10.07
CA THR A 69 25.45 0.87 -10.34
C THR A 69 23.94 1.16 -10.32
N THR A 70 23.52 2.09 -9.46
CA THR A 70 22.17 2.66 -9.49
C THR A 70 22.15 3.91 -10.35
N VAL A 71 21.22 3.98 -11.31
CA VAL A 71 20.97 5.16 -12.15
C VAL A 71 19.68 5.81 -11.67
N THR A 72 19.72 7.12 -11.40
CA THR A 72 18.55 7.89 -10.95
C THR A 72 18.43 9.20 -11.72
N GLY A 73 17.27 9.84 -11.62
CA GLY A 73 17.06 11.18 -12.18
C GLY A 73 16.90 11.23 -13.70
N LEU A 74 16.52 10.11 -14.32
CA LEU A 74 16.04 10.08 -15.70
C LEU A 74 14.53 10.35 -15.67
N SER A 75 14.07 11.39 -16.39
CA SER A 75 12.65 11.73 -16.40
C SER A 75 12.26 12.42 -17.69
N PHE A 76 11.01 12.27 -18.11
CA PHE A 76 10.37 13.07 -19.14
C PHE A 76 8.92 13.37 -18.75
N LYS A 77 8.25 14.26 -19.47
CA LYS A 77 6.84 14.61 -19.24
C LYS A 77 6.00 14.32 -20.46
N VAL A 78 4.76 13.92 -20.22
CA VAL A 78 3.72 13.81 -21.24
C VAL A 78 2.53 14.70 -20.90
N THR A 79 1.77 15.08 -21.90
CA THR A 79 0.53 15.84 -21.75
C THR A 79 -0.64 14.93 -22.11
N THR A 80 -1.73 15.02 -21.34
CA THR A 80 -2.94 14.19 -21.46
C THR A 80 -4.06 14.91 -22.19
N THR A 81 -3.73 15.80 -23.13
CA THR A 81 -4.68 16.68 -23.83
C THR A 81 -5.81 15.96 -24.57
N GLY A 82 -5.70 14.65 -24.83
CA GLY A 82 -6.76 13.80 -25.39
C GLY A 82 -7.67 13.09 -24.38
N VAL A 83 -7.38 13.19 -23.08
CA VAL A 83 -8.10 12.48 -22.02
C VAL A 83 -9.31 13.31 -21.57
N THR A 84 -10.47 13.00 -22.14
CA THR A 84 -11.75 13.68 -21.83
C THR A 84 -12.61 12.91 -20.82
N THR A 85 -12.25 11.67 -20.52
CA THR A 85 -12.87 10.78 -19.54
C THR A 85 -11.78 10.16 -18.66
N THR A 86 -12.13 9.65 -17.48
CA THR A 86 -11.18 8.89 -16.66
C THR A 86 -10.51 7.80 -17.50
N SER A 87 -9.18 7.83 -17.58
CA SER A 87 -8.39 6.96 -18.45
C SER A 87 -7.11 6.54 -17.76
N THR A 88 -6.67 5.31 -17.98
CA THR A 88 -5.38 4.81 -17.49
C THR A 88 -4.27 5.12 -18.51
N ILE A 89 -3.14 5.57 -18.00
CA ILE A 89 -1.86 5.66 -18.69
C ILE A 89 -1.00 4.54 -18.13
N ALA A 90 -0.39 3.73 -19.00
CA ALA A 90 0.56 2.71 -18.59
C ALA A 90 1.93 2.99 -19.23
N ASN A 91 3.01 2.75 -18.49
CA ASN A 91 4.37 2.83 -19.02
C ASN A 91 5.23 1.67 -18.50
N MET A 92 6.21 1.29 -19.33
CA MET A 92 7.17 0.23 -19.05
C MET A 92 8.49 0.63 -19.68
N ALA A 93 9.51 0.78 -18.84
CA ALA A 93 10.85 1.12 -19.31
C ALA A 93 11.60 -0.14 -19.74
N GLN A 94 12.27 -0.06 -20.88
CA GLN A 94 13.19 -1.07 -21.37
C GLN A 94 14.63 -0.67 -21.09
N LEU A 95 15.38 -1.52 -20.41
CA LEU A 95 16.82 -1.45 -20.31
C LEU A 95 17.45 -2.45 -21.28
N PHE A 96 18.42 -1.98 -22.07
CA PHE A 96 19.25 -2.89 -22.86
C PHE A 96 20.70 -2.43 -23.00
N GLY A 97 21.61 -3.38 -23.04
CA GLY A 97 23.04 -3.14 -23.16
C GLY A 97 23.82 -4.40 -23.50
N GLN A 98 25.14 -4.33 -23.43
CA GLN A 98 26.03 -5.49 -23.63
C GLN A 98 27.07 -5.52 -22.52
N THR A 99 27.53 -6.73 -22.18
CA THR A 99 28.60 -6.92 -21.20
C THR A 99 29.94 -6.53 -21.81
N GLU A 100 30.79 -5.83 -21.05
CA GLU A 100 32.14 -5.51 -21.48
C GLU A 100 32.92 -6.77 -21.86
N GLY A 101 33.66 -6.72 -22.98
CA GLY A 101 34.37 -7.88 -23.51
C GLY A 101 33.48 -8.88 -24.27
N ASN A 102 32.15 -8.70 -24.25
CA ASN A 102 31.19 -9.48 -25.04
C ASN A 102 30.20 -8.55 -25.77
N SER A 103 30.72 -7.64 -26.59
CA SER A 103 29.96 -6.65 -27.36
C SER A 103 30.08 -6.87 -28.87
N GLY A 104 29.12 -6.31 -29.62
CA GLY A 104 29.05 -6.43 -31.08
C GLY A 104 27.67 -6.88 -31.59
N PRO A 105 27.43 -6.82 -32.91
CA PRO A 105 26.10 -7.05 -33.50
C PRO A 105 25.55 -8.45 -33.25
N ASP A 106 26.42 -9.45 -33.09
CA ASP A 106 26.06 -10.86 -32.88
C ASP A 106 26.20 -11.32 -31.43
N LYS A 107 26.45 -10.39 -30.50
CA LYS A 107 26.59 -10.70 -29.08
C LYS A 107 25.28 -10.50 -28.33
N PRO A 108 24.96 -11.36 -27.34
CA PRO A 108 23.73 -11.23 -26.57
C PRO A 108 23.57 -9.85 -25.93
N LEU A 109 22.34 -9.37 -25.93
CA LEU A 109 21.92 -8.22 -25.15
C LEU A 109 21.68 -8.64 -23.70
N VAL A 110 22.06 -7.78 -22.76
CA VAL A 110 21.38 -7.72 -21.46
C VAL A 110 20.12 -6.94 -21.70
N TYR A 111 18.98 -7.49 -21.32
CA TYR A 111 17.66 -6.94 -21.58
C TYR A 111 16.79 -7.08 -20.34
N ASP A 112 16.07 -6.01 -20.01
CA ASP A 112 15.25 -5.95 -18.82
C ASP A 112 14.04 -5.02 -19.00
N GLU A 113 12.88 -5.50 -18.59
CA GLU A 113 11.58 -4.83 -18.52
C GLU A 113 10.90 -5.01 -17.15
N SER A 114 11.41 -5.90 -16.28
CA SER A 114 10.79 -6.21 -14.98
C SER A 114 11.15 -5.19 -13.90
N GLY A 115 12.25 -4.47 -14.08
CA GLY A 115 12.73 -3.45 -13.15
C GLY A 115 13.35 -4.00 -11.86
N ASP A 116 13.38 -5.32 -11.70
CA ASP A 116 14.04 -6.00 -10.59
C ASP A 116 15.56 -6.17 -10.84
N GLN A 117 16.21 -7.04 -10.04
CA GLN A 117 17.65 -7.30 -10.15
C GLN A 117 18.00 -8.46 -11.10
N SER A 118 16.99 -9.10 -11.69
CA SER A 118 17.06 -10.25 -12.58
C SER A 118 16.60 -9.85 -13.98
N PRO A 119 17.53 -9.52 -14.89
CA PRO A 119 17.16 -9.06 -16.23
C PRO A 119 16.23 -10.07 -16.93
N SER A 120 15.18 -9.59 -17.62
CA SER A 120 14.14 -10.43 -18.25
C SER A 120 14.64 -11.49 -19.26
N ASN A 121 15.91 -11.41 -19.66
CA ASN A 121 16.57 -12.44 -20.46
C ASN A 121 17.09 -13.64 -19.64
N PHE A 122 16.91 -13.64 -18.31
CA PHE A 122 17.16 -14.74 -17.39
C PHE A 122 15.93 -15.00 -16.51
N ASN A 123 15.70 -16.26 -16.16
CA ASN A 123 14.72 -16.62 -15.15
C ASN A 123 15.24 -16.22 -13.75
N GLU A 124 14.36 -16.09 -12.75
CA GLU A 124 14.72 -15.72 -11.37
C GLU A 124 15.78 -16.66 -10.73
N ASN A 125 15.90 -17.89 -11.23
CA ASN A 125 16.92 -18.86 -10.79
C ASN A 125 18.28 -18.70 -11.52
N GLY A 126 18.45 -17.66 -12.32
CA GLY A 126 19.65 -17.35 -13.10
C GLY A 126 19.83 -18.20 -14.37
N THR A 127 18.87 -19.06 -14.73
CA THR A 127 18.93 -19.81 -15.99
C THR A 127 18.50 -18.93 -17.18
N PRO A 128 19.02 -19.16 -18.41
CA PRO A 128 18.60 -18.43 -19.59
C PRO A 128 17.07 -18.46 -19.80
N GLY A 129 16.47 -17.27 -19.94
CA GLY A 129 15.06 -17.10 -20.30
C GLY A 129 14.83 -17.16 -21.82
N PRO A 130 13.58 -16.97 -22.28
CA PRO A 130 13.23 -17.03 -23.71
C PRO A 130 13.91 -15.95 -24.56
N THR A 131 14.36 -14.85 -23.97
CA THR A 131 15.05 -13.74 -24.64
C THR A 131 16.57 -13.75 -24.44
N ALA A 132 17.14 -14.79 -23.80
CA ALA A 132 18.59 -14.91 -23.51
C ALA A 132 19.50 -14.87 -24.75
N THR A 133 18.96 -15.22 -25.91
CA THR A 133 19.71 -15.27 -27.17
C THR A 133 19.53 -14.03 -28.04
N LEU A 134 18.78 -13.03 -27.58
CA LEU A 134 18.57 -11.81 -28.36
C LEU A 134 19.89 -11.05 -28.54
N THR A 135 20.14 -10.63 -29.78
CA THR A 135 21.29 -9.83 -30.21
C THR A 135 20.79 -8.49 -30.78
N PRO A 136 21.66 -7.47 -30.92
CA PRO A 136 21.30 -6.25 -31.65
C PRO A 136 20.78 -6.50 -33.08
N SER A 137 21.19 -7.61 -33.72
CA SER A 137 20.79 -8.00 -35.07
C SER A 137 19.57 -8.92 -35.14
N SER A 138 18.95 -9.26 -34.00
CA SER A 138 17.80 -10.17 -33.97
C SER A 138 16.60 -9.56 -34.71
N PRO A 139 15.77 -10.38 -35.39
CA PRO A 139 14.58 -9.90 -36.08
C PRO A 139 13.67 -9.10 -35.13
N PRO A 140 13.17 -7.90 -35.52
CA PRO A 140 12.35 -7.07 -34.63
C PRO A 140 11.13 -7.78 -34.04
N ALA A 141 10.54 -8.74 -34.76
CA ALA A 141 9.39 -9.51 -34.27
C ALA A 141 9.70 -10.42 -33.07
N GLN A 142 10.97 -10.65 -32.75
CA GLN A 142 11.42 -11.46 -31.61
C GLN A 142 11.82 -10.61 -30.41
N ILE A 143 11.85 -9.28 -30.56
CA ILE A 143 12.25 -8.35 -29.50
C ILE A 143 10.99 -7.70 -28.96
N PRO A 144 10.74 -7.72 -27.64
CA PRO A 144 9.57 -7.05 -27.09
C PRO A 144 9.64 -5.53 -27.34
N THR A 145 8.46 -4.93 -27.45
CA THR A 145 8.33 -3.57 -27.99
C THR A 145 8.47 -2.47 -26.93
N GLY A 146 8.45 -2.81 -25.64
CA GLY A 146 8.46 -1.82 -24.56
C GLY A 146 7.22 -0.94 -24.56
N VAL A 147 6.12 -1.47 -25.09
CA VAL A 147 4.81 -0.83 -25.01
C VAL A 147 4.06 -1.56 -23.92
N ALA A 148 3.79 -0.84 -22.84
CA ALA A 148 3.02 -1.35 -21.71
C ALA A 148 1.69 -1.97 -22.16
N ASN A 149 1.44 -3.20 -21.73
CA ASN A 149 0.17 -3.88 -21.91
C ASN A 149 -0.26 -4.53 -20.59
N PRO A 150 -0.97 -3.78 -19.72
CA PRO A 150 -1.21 -4.24 -18.35
C PRO A 150 -2.08 -5.50 -18.25
N THR A 151 -2.76 -5.85 -19.35
CA THR A 151 -3.54 -7.09 -19.45
C THR A 151 -2.65 -8.32 -19.59
N ASN A 152 -1.52 -8.21 -20.27
CA ASN A 152 -0.59 -9.31 -20.53
C ASN A 152 0.61 -9.28 -19.58
N ASP A 153 1.11 -8.07 -19.29
CA ASP A 153 2.36 -7.84 -18.56
C ASP A 153 2.10 -7.67 -17.05
N GLY A 154 0.82 -7.46 -16.67
CA GLY A 154 0.38 -7.21 -15.30
C GLY A 154 0.66 -5.79 -14.82
N VAL A 155 0.02 -5.38 -13.71
CA VAL A 155 0.16 -4.03 -13.12
C VAL A 155 1.04 -4.05 -11.88
N ASP A 156 2.12 -3.26 -11.89
CA ASP A 156 2.89 -2.92 -10.69
C ASP A 156 2.09 -1.94 -9.82
N ASN A 157 1.32 -2.49 -8.87
CA ASN A 157 0.43 -1.71 -8.00
C ASN A 157 1.16 -0.81 -7.00
N ASN A 158 2.46 -1.07 -6.75
CA ASN A 158 3.26 -0.30 -5.81
C ASN A 158 4.11 0.76 -6.52
N ASN A 159 4.20 0.71 -7.86
CA ASN A 159 5.05 1.57 -8.68
C ASN A 159 6.49 1.61 -8.10
N ASP A 160 6.96 0.47 -7.62
CA ASP A 160 8.27 0.28 -7.01
C ASP A 160 9.21 -0.55 -7.88
N ASN A 161 8.73 -1.00 -9.04
CA ASN A 161 9.42 -1.81 -10.04
C ASN A 161 10.12 -3.03 -9.40
N THR A 162 9.47 -3.69 -8.44
CA THR A 162 10.10 -4.77 -7.67
C THR A 162 10.13 -6.13 -8.37
N GLY A 163 9.42 -6.30 -9.49
CA GLY A 163 9.49 -7.42 -10.44
C GLY A 163 9.32 -8.86 -9.91
N ASN A 164 9.13 -9.08 -8.60
CA ASN A 164 8.99 -10.43 -8.05
C ASN A 164 7.57 -10.99 -8.23
N GLY A 165 7.45 -12.13 -8.94
CA GLY A 165 6.21 -12.90 -9.06
C GLY A 165 5.13 -12.24 -9.94
N PRO A 166 3.83 -12.61 -9.80
CA PRO A 166 2.73 -12.15 -10.66
C PRO A 166 2.36 -10.66 -10.47
N GLY A 167 3.27 -9.86 -9.91
CA GLY A 167 3.09 -8.46 -9.50
C GLY A 167 3.08 -7.44 -10.62
N GLY A 168 3.24 -7.84 -11.88
CA GLY A 168 3.10 -6.98 -13.05
C GLY A 168 4.30 -6.08 -13.35
N GLU A 169 4.58 -5.87 -14.63
CA GLU A 169 5.71 -5.06 -15.13
C GLU A 169 5.31 -3.61 -15.43
N ASP A 170 4.01 -3.34 -15.61
CA ASP A 170 3.53 -2.03 -16.02
C ASP A 170 3.21 -1.11 -14.85
N ASN A 171 3.78 0.10 -14.88
CA ASN A 171 3.36 1.17 -14.01
C ASN A 171 2.09 1.81 -14.60
N VAL A 172 0.99 1.84 -13.83
CA VAL A 172 -0.29 2.41 -14.27
C VAL A 172 -0.66 3.65 -13.46
N TYR A 173 -0.98 4.72 -14.16
CA TYR A 173 -1.49 5.97 -13.62
C TYR A 173 -2.87 6.29 -14.17
N THR A 174 -3.86 6.45 -13.29
CA THR A 174 -5.22 6.85 -13.69
C THR A 174 -5.34 8.37 -13.74
N VAL A 175 -5.63 8.91 -14.93
CA VAL A 175 -5.95 10.32 -15.14
C VAL A 175 -7.45 10.51 -14.99
N ALA A 176 -7.85 11.42 -14.10
CA ALA A 176 -9.24 11.84 -13.96
C ALA A 176 -9.70 12.69 -15.16
N ALA A 177 -10.99 12.67 -15.47
CA ALA A 177 -11.56 13.51 -16.52
C ALA A 177 -11.28 15.02 -16.27
N LEU A 178 -10.96 15.75 -17.35
CA LEU A 178 -10.83 17.21 -17.32
C LEU A 178 -12.10 17.88 -16.77
N GLY A 179 -11.98 18.69 -15.72
CA GLY A 179 -13.08 19.49 -15.16
C GLY A 179 -13.84 18.86 -13.98
N ALA A 180 -13.43 17.68 -13.51
CA ALA A 180 -13.85 17.20 -12.20
C ALA A 180 -13.06 17.96 -11.11
N ILE A 181 -13.76 18.42 -10.08
CA ILE A 181 -13.13 18.87 -8.83
C ILE A 181 -12.33 17.72 -8.22
N LEU A 182 -11.30 17.99 -7.42
CA LEU A 182 -10.47 16.97 -6.78
C LEU A 182 -10.50 17.14 -5.27
N THR A 183 -10.68 16.07 -4.52
CA THR A 183 -10.56 16.00 -3.08
C THR A 183 -9.77 14.76 -2.70
N GLY A 184 -8.86 14.88 -1.74
CA GLY A 184 -8.03 13.76 -1.30
C GLY A 184 -7.31 14.06 0.00
N PRO A 185 -6.32 13.24 0.38
CA PRO A 185 -5.54 13.43 1.59
C PRO A 185 -4.81 14.78 1.60
N ASN A 186 -4.34 15.18 2.78
CA ASN A 186 -3.68 16.45 2.98
C ASN A 186 -2.51 16.67 2.01
N GLY A 187 -2.63 17.67 1.14
CA GLY A 187 -1.62 18.03 0.14
C GLY A 187 -1.64 17.17 -1.13
N THR A 188 -2.50 16.15 -1.21
CA THR A 188 -2.60 15.22 -2.34
C THR A 188 -4.06 15.09 -2.83
N PRO A 189 -4.70 16.19 -3.28
CA PRO A 189 -6.10 16.16 -3.76
C PRO A 189 -6.33 15.26 -4.97
N ALA A 190 -5.28 14.96 -5.74
CA ALA A 190 -5.29 14.07 -6.89
C ALA A 190 -4.84 12.63 -6.53
N ALA A 191 -4.88 12.26 -5.25
CA ALA A 191 -4.56 10.89 -4.84
C ALA A 191 -5.45 9.90 -5.59
N VAL A 192 -4.92 8.70 -5.79
CA VAL A 192 -5.57 7.61 -6.50
C VAL A 192 -5.58 6.40 -5.58
N GLY A 193 -6.76 5.88 -5.29
CA GLY A 193 -6.96 4.64 -4.57
C GLY A 193 -6.87 3.42 -5.49
N PRO A 194 -7.50 2.29 -5.12
CA PRO A 194 -7.44 1.05 -5.88
C PRO A 194 -7.85 1.15 -7.35
N THR A 195 -8.82 2.01 -7.69
CA THR A 195 -9.37 2.07 -9.05
C THR A 195 -9.29 3.46 -9.68
N SER A 196 -9.32 4.53 -8.88
CA SER A 196 -9.43 5.90 -9.38
C SER A 196 -9.08 6.93 -8.30
N ASN A 197 -9.31 8.20 -8.61
CA ASN A 197 -9.28 9.28 -7.62
C ASN A 197 -10.62 9.46 -6.88
N ASN A 198 -11.57 8.52 -6.97
CA ASN A 198 -12.85 8.55 -6.22
C ASN A 198 -12.92 7.50 -5.09
N ASP A 199 -11.80 6.82 -4.87
CA ASP A 199 -11.58 5.80 -3.86
C ASP A 199 -10.18 5.94 -3.24
N ASP A 200 -9.55 7.11 -3.40
CA ASP A 200 -8.39 7.49 -2.60
C ASP A 200 -8.78 7.58 -1.12
N PHE A 201 -7.77 7.49 -0.24
CA PHE A 201 -8.05 7.35 1.17
C PHE A 201 -6.98 7.92 2.11
N SER A 202 -7.45 8.21 3.32
CA SER A 202 -6.63 8.47 4.49
C SER A 202 -6.95 7.47 5.60
N ASN A 203 -5.95 6.69 6.05
CA ASN A 203 -6.09 5.80 7.19
C ASN A 203 -5.59 6.48 8.48
N ARG A 204 -6.40 6.48 9.54
CA ARG A 204 -5.99 6.87 10.89
C ARG A 204 -6.57 5.93 11.94
N SER A 205 -5.92 5.85 13.09
CA SER A 205 -6.41 5.06 14.24
C SER A 205 -6.88 5.97 15.36
N SER A 206 -7.92 5.55 16.07
CA SER A 206 -8.18 6.03 17.43
C SER A 206 -7.18 5.40 18.40
N ILE A 207 -7.04 6.01 19.58
CA ILE A 207 -6.35 5.37 20.70
C ILE A 207 -7.26 4.25 21.22
N VAL A 208 -6.67 3.10 21.53
CA VAL A 208 -7.33 1.99 22.22
C VAL A 208 -6.65 1.82 23.57
N ASP A 209 -7.46 1.62 24.61
CA ASP A 209 -6.93 1.45 25.96
C ASP A 209 -6.01 0.21 26.05
N PRO A 210 -4.93 0.28 26.86
CA PRO A 210 -4.09 -0.88 27.12
C PRO A 210 -4.92 -2.07 27.61
N ASN A 211 -4.62 -3.26 27.10
CA ASN A 211 -5.27 -4.53 27.47
C ASN A 211 -6.74 -4.67 27.05
N ALA A 212 -7.22 -3.88 26.09
CA ALA A 212 -8.48 -4.17 25.41
C ALA A 212 -8.42 -5.61 24.85
N LYS A 213 -9.35 -6.45 25.29
CA LYS A 213 -9.40 -7.86 24.90
C LYS A 213 -10.22 -8.00 23.60
N PRO A 214 -10.03 -9.08 22.82
CA PRO A 214 -10.92 -9.39 21.71
C PRO A 214 -12.39 -9.40 22.17
N GLY A 215 -13.26 -8.79 21.38
CA GLY A 215 -14.68 -8.60 21.68
C GLY A 215 -15.00 -7.42 22.61
N THR A 216 -14.01 -6.63 23.01
CA THR A 216 -14.24 -5.40 23.79
C THR A 216 -14.94 -4.37 22.91
N LEU A 217 -15.98 -3.74 23.46
CA LEU A 217 -16.63 -2.58 22.87
C LEU A 217 -16.14 -1.32 23.60
N ILE A 218 -15.77 -0.29 22.85
CA ILE A 218 -15.21 0.95 23.42
C ILE A 218 -15.96 2.19 22.96
N ASP A 219 -15.68 3.31 23.61
CA ASP A 219 -16.04 4.65 23.18
C ASP A 219 -14.76 5.36 22.72
N PRO A 220 -14.38 5.23 21.44
CA PRO A 220 -13.10 5.73 20.95
C PRO A 220 -13.11 7.26 20.89
N ALA A 221 -11.98 7.89 21.23
CA ALA A 221 -11.83 9.32 20.99
C ALA A 221 -11.96 9.65 19.49
N ALA A 222 -12.59 10.78 19.18
CA ALA A 222 -12.77 11.25 17.82
C ALA A 222 -11.43 11.37 17.06
N VAL A 223 -11.45 10.97 15.80
CA VAL A 223 -10.29 10.97 14.91
C VAL A 223 -10.44 12.07 13.87
N THR A 224 -9.45 12.96 13.81
CA THR A 224 -9.47 14.08 12.85
C THR A 224 -8.60 13.79 11.64
N PHE A 225 -9.09 14.14 10.47
CA PHE A 225 -8.42 14.12 9.18
C PHE A 225 -8.28 15.55 8.65
N SER A 226 -7.27 15.74 7.82
CA SER A 226 -7.06 16.97 7.04
C SER A 226 -7.03 16.54 5.59
N ASN A 227 -7.88 17.15 4.78
CA ASN A 227 -8.02 16.84 3.37
C ASN A 227 -7.81 18.11 2.55
N THR A 228 -7.43 17.93 1.30
CA THR A 228 -7.24 19.02 0.36
C THR A 228 -8.25 18.90 -0.76
N LEU A 229 -8.89 20.01 -1.07
CA LEU A 229 -9.77 20.20 -2.22
C LEU A 229 -9.03 21.05 -3.26
N GLN A 230 -9.16 20.72 -4.54
CA GLN A 230 -8.55 21.44 -5.64
C GLN A 230 -9.49 21.57 -6.84
N ASN A 231 -9.46 22.74 -7.48
CA ASN A 231 -9.93 22.88 -8.85
C ASN A 231 -8.73 22.72 -9.80
N PRO A 232 -8.60 21.60 -10.51
CA PRO A 232 -7.42 21.33 -11.33
C PRO A 232 -7.39 22.11 -12.64
N ALA A 233 -8.45 22.89 -12.96
CA ALA A 233 -8.49 23.67 -14.18
C ALA A 233 -7.26 24.58 -14.30
N PRO A 234 -6.66 24.72 -15.49
CA PRO A 234 -5.54 25.62 -15.67
C PRO A 234 -5.99 27.07 -15.42
N VAL A 235 -5.16 27.82 -14.71
CA VAL A 235 -5.32 29.27 -14.58
C VAL A 235 -5.22 29.87 -15.98
N ASP A 236 -6.27 30.56 -16.44
CA ASP A 236 -6.18 31.38 -17.65
C ASP A 236 -5.44 32.69 -17.29
N PRO A 237 -4.25 32.97 -17.85
CA PRO A 237 -3.50 34.16 -17.50
C PRO A 237 -4.19 35.47 -17.91
N ALA A 238 -5.08 35.43 -18.89
CA ALA A 238 -5.84 36.60 -19.36
C ALA A 238 -7.11 36.83 -18.55
N ASP A 239 -7.70 35.77 -17.97
CA ASP A 239 -8.86 35.84 -17.09
C ASP A 239 -8.79 34.77 -15.98
N PRO A 240 -8.19 35.10 -14.82
CA PRO A 240 -8.06 34.15 -13.72
C PRO A 240 -9.39 33.66 -13.12
N ALA A 241 -10.52 34.32 -13.42
CA ALA A 241 -11.84 33.89 -12.96
C ALA A 241 -12.43 32.80 -13.87
N LYS A 242 -11.94 32.69 -15.11
CA LYS A 242 -12.35 31.64 -16.04
C LYS A 242 -12.08 30.26 -15.44
N ASN A 243 -13.04 29.36 -15.61
CA ASN A 243 -13.03 28.00 -15.04
C ASN A 243 -13.05 27.93 -13.50
N SER A 244 -13.33 29.03 -12.79
CA SER A 244 -13.60 28.96 -11.35
C SER A 244 -14.84 28.13 -11.09
N LEU A 245 -14.77 27.27 -10.09
CA LEU A 245 -15.94 26.60 -9.55
C LEU A 245 -16.63 27.53 -8.55
N THR A 246 -17.96 27.45 -8.50
CA THR A 246 -18.79 28.19 -7.54
C THR A 246 -19.77 27.24 -6.91
N ASN A 247 -20.21 27.54 -5.68
CA ASN A 247 -21.11 26.69 -4.90
C ASN A 247 -20.62 25.24 -4.79
N VAL A 248 -19.34 25.08 -4.42
CA VAL A 248 -18.82 23.76 -4.12
C VAL A 248 -19.21 23.38 -2.70
N LEU A 249 -19.82 22.23 -2.53
CA LEU A 249 -20.21 21.68 -1.23
C LEU A 249 -19.28 20.56 -0.81
N LEU A 250 -19.13 20.42 0.51
CA LEU A 250 -18.49 19.26 1.15
C LEU A 250 -19.51 18.58 2.06
N VAL A 251 -19.76 17.29 1.83
CA VAL A 251 -20.65 16.47 2.66
C VAL A 251 -20.10 15.04 2.81
N PRO A 252 -20.27 14.39 3.97
CA PRO A 252 -20.13 12.94 4.01
C PRO A 252 -21.33 12.31 3.29
N ASP A 253 -21.08 11.34 2.41
CA ASP A 253 -22.13 10.64 1.68
C ASP A 253 -21.73 9.19 1.39
N ALA A 254 -22.61 8.26 1.74
CA ALA A 254 -22.42 6.83 1.55
C ALA A 254 -23.43 6.21 0.57
N ALA A 255 -24.36 7.00 0.01
CA ALA A 255 -25.46 6.47 -0.81
C ALA A 255 -24.97 5.73 -2.07
N ASN A 256 -23.87 6.18 -2.66
CA ASN A 256 -23.25 5.56 -3.84
C ASN A 256 -21.84 5.00 -3.54
N PHE A 257 -21.62 4.59 -2.29
CA PHE A 257 -20.38 3.98 -1.85
C PHE A 257 -20.62 2.53 -1.44
N THR A 258 -19.86 1.61 -2.04
CA THR A 258 -19.87 0.19 -1.67
C THR A 258 -18.53 -0.14 -1.05
N PRO A 259 -18.46 -0.42 0.26
CA PRO A 259 -17.22 -0.86 0.91
C PRO A 259 -16.67 -2.12 0.25
N ILE A 260 -15.35 -2.20 0.10
CA ILE A 260 -14.69 -3.42 -0.36
C ILE A 260 -14.79 -4.49 0.74
N VAL A 261 -15.46 -5.60 0.42
CA VAL A 261 -15.69 -6.71 1.35
C VAL A 261 -14.36 -7.24 1.90
N GLY A 262 -14.26 -7.29 3.23
CA GLY A 262 -13.08 -7.80 3.92
C GLY A 262 -11.91 -6.82 4.02
N GLN A 263 -12.05 -5.58 3.53
CA GLN A 263 -11.03 -4.53 3.65
C GLN A 263 -11.54 -3.32 4.43
N GLU A 264 -12.83 -3.02 4.31
CA GLU A 264 -13.46 -1.88 4.96
C GLU A 264 -14.96 -2.09 5.15
N GLN A 265 -15.58 -1.26 5.99
CA GLN A 265 -17.01 -1.26 6.23
C GLN A 265 -17.53 0.16 6.49
N LEU A 266 -18.83 0.36 6.32
CA LEU A 266 -19.50 1.58 6.78
C LEU A 266 -19.44 1.70 8.31
N PRO A 267 -19.51 2.92 8.86
CA PRO A 267 -19.37 3.13 10.30
C PRO A 267 -20.61 2.65 11.07
N PRO A 268 -20.52 2.44 12.39
CA PRO A 268 -21.67 2.09 13.21
C PRO A 268 -22.74 3.19 13.20
N ASN A 269 -24.00 2.80 13.34
CA ASN A 269 -25.12 3.74 13.45
C ASN A 269 -24.88 4.78 14.55
N GLY A 270 -25.12 6.06 14.27
CA GLY A 270 -24.91 7.14 15.22
C GLY A 270 -23.52 7.77 15.19
N THR A 271 -22.61 7.28 14.34
CA THR A 271 -21.32 7.94 14.07
C THR A 271 -21.53 9.37 13.64
N LYS A 272 -20.82 10.31 14.28
CA LYS A 272 -20.86 11.73 13.95
C LYS A 272 -19.65 12.13 13.12
N VAL A 273 -19.89 12.90 12.07
CA VAL A 273 -18.87 13.47 11.21
C VAL A 273 -19.01 14.97 11.24
N THR A 274 -17.99 15.65 11.73
CA THR A 274 -17.93 17.11 11.78
C THR A 274 -16.98 17.60 10.70
N LEU A 275 -17.51 18.29 9.69
CA LEU A 275 -16.73 18.98 8.68
C LEU A 275 -16.47 20.42 9.12
N SER A 276 -15.28 20.94 8.84
CA SER A 276 -14.91 22.34 9.13
C SER A 276 -14.07 22.96 8.03
N TYR A 277 -14.46 24.17 7.60
CA TYR A 277 -13.76 24.96 6.58
C TYR A 277 -14.09 26.45 6.71
N GLY A 278 -13.08 27.33 6.68
CA GLY A 278 -13.30 28.77 6.62
C GLY A 278 -14.17 29.35 7.75
N GLY A 279 -14.15 28.73 8.94
CA GLY A 279 -15.01 29.09 10.08
C GLY A 279 -16.42 28.51 10.04
N GLN A 280 -16.81 27.81 8.97
CA GLN A 280 -18.04 27.03 8.89
C GLN A 280 -17.83 25.65 9.55
N THR A 281 -18.90 25.12 10.15
CA THR A 281 -18.92 23.78 10.73
C THR A 281 -20.27 23.11 10.41
N ALA A 282 -20.22 21.88 9.94
CA ALA A 282 -21.39 21.03 9.69
C ALA A 282 -21.22 19.69 10.39
N VAL A 283 -22.25 19.24 11.11
CA VAL A 283 -22.26 17.94 11.77
C VAL A 283 -23.28 17.05 11.08
N TYR A 284 -22.85 15.85 10.72
CA TYR A 284 -23.68 14.81 10.15
C TYR A 284 -23.65 13.56 11.02
N ARG A 285 -24.73 12.80 11.00
CA ARG A 285 -24.84 11.52 11.69
C ARG A 285 -25.05 10.40 10.68
N TYR A 286 -24.27 9.34 10.78
CA TYR A 286 -24.54 8.11 10.03
C TYR A 286 -25.84 7.47 10.53
N ASP A 287 -26.76 7.23 9.60
CA ASP A 287 -28.01 6.54 9.83
C ASP A 287 -28.00 5.22 9.06
N GLN A 288 -27.91 4.12 9.81
CA GLN A 288 -27.82 2.78 9.22
C GLN A 288 -29.09 2.38 8.47
N ALA A 289 -30.26 2.90 8.86
CA ALA A 289 -31.52 2.59 8.17
C ALA A 289 -31.58 3.24 6.78
N LEU A 290 -30.93 4.40 6.63
CA LEU A 290 -30.78 5.09 5.34
C LEU A 290 -29.48 4.71 4.62
N THR A 291 -28.62 3.93 5.27
CA THR A 291 -27.25 3.63 4.82
C THR A 291 -26.47 4.89 4.42
N ASN A 292 -26.75 6.03 5.07
CA ASN A 292 -26.19 7.32 4.68
C ASN A 292 -26.06 8.29 5.85
N PHE A 293 -25.33 9.37 5.64
CA PHE A 293 -25.18 10.48 6.58
C PHE A 293 -26.34 11.47 6.45
N VAL A 294 -26.87 11.89 7.59
CA VAL A 294 -27.95 12.87 7.71
C VAL A 294 -27.41 14.12 8.40
N PHE A 295 -27.71 15.29 7.85
CA PHE A 295 -27.35 16.56 8.48
C PHE A 295 -28.00 16.66 9.87
N GLU A 296 -27.20 16.98 10.88
CA GLU A 296 -27.62 17.05 12.29
C GLU A 296 -27.62 18.49 12.79
N SER A 297 -26.54 19.26 12.55
CA SER A 297 -26.43 20.64 13.04
C SER A 297 -25.34 21.45 12.33
N GLY A 298 -25.30 22.76 12.59
CA GLY A 298 -24.33 23.69 12.03
C GLY A 298 -24.83 24.36 10.75
N SER A 299 -23.91 24.63 9.83
CA SER A 299 -24.18 25.17 8.49
C SER A 299 -23.47 24.33 7.46
N THR A 300 -24.14 23.96 6.36
CA THR A 300 -23.53 23.26 5.22
C THR A 300 -22.21 23.91 4.83
N ILE A 301 -21.18 23.10 4.58
CA ILE A 301 -19.88 23.63 4.16
C ILE A 301 -19.97 24.01 2.69
N ILE A 302 -19.93 25.31 2.42
CA ILE A 302 -19.94 25.86 1.06
C ILE A 302 -18.63 26.61 0.82
N ILE A 303 -17.99 26.32 -0.31
CA ILE A 303 -16.90 27.12 -0.87
C ILE A 303 -17.51 27.97 -1.99
N PRO A 304 -17.72 29.29 -1.75
CA PRO A 304 -18.45 30.13 -2.70
C PRO A 304 -17.78 30.22 -4.06
N THR A 305 -16.44 30.29 -4.06
CA THR A 305 -15.62 30.32 -5.26
C THR A 305 -14.32 29.55 -4.99
N LEU A 306 -13.97 28.65 -5.91
CA LEU A 306 -12.68 27.96 -5.96
C LEU A 306 -12.05 28.21 -7.34
N LYS A 307 -11.03 29.07 -7.39
CA LYS A 307 -10.42 29.51 -8.65
C LYS A 307 -9.72 28.36 -9.36
N ALA A 308 -9.54 28.49 -10.66
CA ALA A 308 -8.72 27.56 -11.43
C ALA A 308 -7.32 27.42 -10.79
N GLY A 309 -6.84 26.18 -10.64
CA GLY A 309 -5.55 25.85 -10.03
C GLY A 309 -5.49 26.03 -8.51
N GLU A 310 -6.53 26.56 -7.86
CA GLU A 310 -6.55 26.80 -6.42
C GLU A 310 -6.77 25.51 -5.65
N SER A 311 -6.13 25.43 -4.47
CA SER A 311 -6.35 24.36 -3.49
C SER A 311 -6.67 24.96 -2.13
N VAL A 312 -7.57 24.30 -1.41
CA VAL A 312 -7.96 24.68 -0.04
C VAL A 312 -8.00 23.44 0.84
N ASN A 313 -7.69 23.61 2.12
CA ASN A 313 -7.75 22.52 3.08
C ASN A 313 -9.03 22.60 3.92
N TYR A 314 -9.58 21.43 4.24
CA TYR A 314 -10.70 21.29 5.17
C TYR A 314 -10.43 20.16 6.16
N SER A 315 -11.13 20.17 7.29
CA SER A 315 -10.97 19.16 8.33
C SER A 315 -12.23 18.32 8.48
N VAL A 316 -12.02 17.04 8.75
CA VAL A 316 -13.07 16.05 9.03
C VAL A 316 -12.78 15.46 10.40
N SER A 317 -13.69 15.57 11.36
CA SER A 317 -13.59 14.89 12.65
C SER A 317 -14.64 13.79 12.72
N VAL A 318 -14.20 12.55 12.91
CA VAL A 318 -15.05 11.36 12.96
C VAL A 318 -15.12 10.87 14.39
N ASP A 319 -16.32 10.88 14.95
CA ASP A 319 -16.65 10.45 16.30
C ASP A 319 -17.53 9.20 16.21
N LEU A 320 -16.91 8.03 16.40
CA LEU A 320 -17.62 6.75 16.40
C LEU A 320 -18.36 6.61 17.74
N PRO A 321 -19.57 6.03 17.77
CA PRO A 321 -20.36 5.97 18.99
C PRO A 321 -19.73 5.06 20.03
N ALA A 322 -20.13 5.24 21.29
CA ALA A 322 -19.89 4.27 22.34
C ALA A 322 -20.35 2.85 21.92
N ASN A 323 -19.68 1.85 22.47
CA ASN A 323 -19.85 0.44 22.13
C ASN A 323 -19.38 0.06 20.71
N THR A 324 -18.44 0.80 20.14
CA THR A 324 -17.81 0.44 18.87
C THR A 324 -16.84 -0.73 19.07
N PRO A 325 -16.93 -1.81 18.26
CA PRO A 325 -15.99 -2.93 18.34
C PRO A 325 -14.61 -2.56 17.79
N LEU A 326 -13.58 -3.27 18.28
CA LEU A 326 -12.21 -3.12 17.79
C LEU A 326 -12.12 -3.52 16.32
N SER A 327 -11.44 -2.70 15.51
CA SER A 327 -11.13 -3.05 14.11
C SER A 327 -10.26 -4.31 14.03
N ALA A 328 -9.40 -4.54 15.02
CA ALA A 328 -8.58 -5.76 15.12
C ALA A 328 -9.41 -7.05 15.23
N ASP A 329 -10.67 -6.98 15.70
CA ASP A 329 -11.55 -8.15 15.78
C ASP A 329 -12.21 -8.45 14.43
N SER A 330 -12.72 -7.43 13.75
CA SER A 330 -13.37 -7.56 12.44
C SER A 330 -12.37 -7.69 11.28
N GLY A 331 -11.15 -7.21 11.46
CA GLY A 331 -10.11 -7.15 10.43
C GLY A 331 -10.27 -5.95 9.47
N VAL A 332 -11.15 -4.99 9.76
CA VAL A 332 -11.48 -3.89 8.83
C VAL A 332 -11.64 -2.53 9.53
N GLY A 333 -11.36 -1.45 8.80
CA GLY A 333 -11.59 -0.07 9.24
C GLY A 333 -12.99 0.45 8.87
N TYR A 334 -13.41 1.54 9.53
CA TYR A 334 -14.68 2.23 9.27
C TYR A 334 -14.45 3.37 8.26
N ALA A 335 -15.04 3.23 7.07
CA ALA A 335 -14.88 4.16 5.96
C ALA A 335 -15.90 5.30 6.03
N ILE A 336 -15.43 6.53 5.94
CA ILE A 336 -16.24 7.75 5.89
C ILE A 336 -15.99 8.42 4.53
N PRO A 337 -16.83 8.18 3.51
CA PRO A 337 -16.66 8.81 2.23
C PRO A 337 -17.12 10.26 2.28
N ILE A 338 -16.25 11.16 1.81
CA ILE A 338 -16.48 12.61 1.76
C ILE A 338 -16.57 13.03 0.30
N MET A 339 -17.71 13.61 -0.07
CA MET A 339 -17.97 14.14 -1.40
C MET A 339 -17.65 15.62 -1.47
N ALA A 340 -16.91 15.99 -2.51
CA ALA A 340 -16.82 17.35 -2.98
C ALA A 340 -17.55 17.45 -4.32
N PHE A 341 -18.50 18.35 -4.43
CA PHE A 341 -19.29 18.48 -5.66
C PHE A 341 -19.76 19.91 -5.87
N LYS A 342 -20.00 20.26 -7.12
CA LYS A 342 -20.71 21.49 -7.46
C LYS A 342 -22.20 21.20 -7.44
N ASP A 343 -22.91 21.82 -6.50
CA ASP A 343 -24.36 21.69 -6.38
C ASP A 343 -25.05 22.46 -7.50
N VAL A 344 -25.63 21.74 -8.48
CA VAL A 344 -26.23 22.35 -9.67
C VAL A 344 -27.75 22.48 -9.60
N ASP A 345 -28.42 21.64 -8.83
CA ASP A 345 -29.88 21.64 -8.66
C ASP A 345 -30.32 22.20 -7.30
N ASN A 346 -29.36 22.57 -6.46
CA ASN A 346 -29.51 23.29 -5.20
C ASN A 346 -30.30 22.47 -4.16
N ASP A 347 -30.12 21.14 -4.15
CA ASP A 347 -30.71 20.23 -3.18
C ASP A 347 -29.77 19.93 -1.99
N GLY A 348 -28.51 20.37 -2.07
CA GLY A 348 -27.49 20.20 -1.03
C GLY A 348 -26.95 18.78 -0.91
N ARG A 349 -27.16 17.91 -1.91
CA ARG A 349 -26.74 16.51 -1.91
C ARG A 349 -26.03 16.13 -3.20
N PRO A 350 -25.02 15.24 -3.13
CA PRO A 350 -24.37 14.74 -4.32
C PRO A 350 -25.34 13.89 -5.14
N GLY A 351 -25.56 14.31 -6.38
CA GLY A 351 -26.34 13.59 -7.39
C GLY A 351 -25.50 12.54 -8.12
N THR A 352 -26.15 11.82 -9.04
CA THR A 352 -25.42 10.97 -9.99
C THR A 352 -24.46 11.80 -10.85
N VAL A 353 -23.42 11.18 -11.41
CA VAL A 353 -22.45 11.87 -12.31
C VAL A 353 -23.13 12.52 -13.53
N ALA A 354 -24.31 12.03 -13.93
CA ALA A 354 -25.09 12.63 -15.01
C ALA A 354 -25.79 13.94 -14.58
N LEU A 355 -26.19 14.05 -13.31
CA LEU A 355 -26.83 15.24 -12.74
C LEU A 355 -25.76 16.26 -12.31
N GLU A 356 -24.73 15.77 -11.62
CA GLU A 356 -23.64 16.55 -11.07
C GLU A 356 -22.29 16.05 -11.61
N PRO A 357 -21.88 16.49 -12.81
CA PRO A 357 -20.67 15.99 -13.45
C PRO A 357 -19.38 16.46 -12.78
N THR A 358 -19.44 17.54 -11.99
CA THR A 358 -18.31 18.06 -11.24
C THR A 358 -18.39 17.57 -9.80
N GLN A 359 -17.92 16.34 -9.58
CA GLN A 359 -17.87 15.72 -8.26
C GLN A 359 -16.64 14.83 -8.11
N ASN A 360 -16.22 14.63 -6.86
CA ASN A 360 -15.15 13.72 -6.49
C ASN A 360 -15.27 13.28 -5.03
N ARG A 361 -14.67 12.13 -4.69
CA ARG A 361 -14.81 11.50 -3.39
C ARG A 361 -13.48 11.04 -2.84
N THR A 362 -13.22 11.34 -1.58
CA THR A 362 -12.12 10.75 -0.79
C THR A 362 -12.70 9.92 0.36
N ILE A 363 -11.94 8.97 0.89
CA ILE A 363 -12.35 8.10 2.00
C ILE A 363 -11.48 8.34 3.23
N ASP A 364 -12.06 8.93 4.27
CA ASP A 364 -11.43 9.01 5.58
C ASP A 364 -11.76 7.75 6.38
N ARG A 365 -10.76 6.93 6.68
CA ARG A 365 -10.95 5.62 7.32
C ARG A 365 -10.40 5.59 8.74
N VAL A 366 -11.27 5.29 9.69
CA VAL A 366 -10.94 5.16 11.11
C VAL A 366 -10.75 3.70 11.48
N TYR A 367 -9.63 3.39 12.13
CA TYR A 367 -9.38 2.11 12.77
C TYR A 367 -9.47 2.24 14.29
N VAL A 368 -10.16 1.29 14.93
CA VAL A 368 -10.18 1.16 16.39
C VAL A 368 -9.21 0.04 16.77
N GLY A 369 -7.92 0.36 16.70
CA GLY A 369 -6.83 -0.62 16.78
C GLY A 369 -6.58 -1.34 15.45
N PHE A 370 -5.35 -1.32 14.95
CA PHE A 370 -5.02 -1.75 13.58
C PHE A 370 -3.90 -2.79 13.48
N LEU A 371 -3.28 -3.16 14.61
CA LEU A 371 -2.36 -4.30 14.68
C LEU A 371 -3.07 -5.44 15.39
N ARG A 372 -3.49 -6.46 14.64
CA ARG A 372 -4.14 -7.65 15.18
C ARG A 372 -3.08 -8.64 15.64
N LEU A 373 -3.21 -9.12 16.87
CA LEU A 373 -2.39 -10.20 17.41
C LEU A 373 -3.24 -11.46 17.57
N GLU A 374 -2.73 -12.56 17.06
CA GLU A 374 -3.37 -13.87 17.12
C GLU A 374 -2.42 -14.90 17.72
N LYS A 375 -2.70 -15.32 18.96
CA LYS A 375 -1.96 -16.36 19.66
C LYS A 375 -2.62 -17.71 19.44
N THR A 376 -1.85 -18.67 18.96
CA THR A 376 -2.23 -20.07 18.75
C THR A 376 -1.20 -20.99 19.39
N ALA A 377 -1.59 -22.22 19.70
CA ALA A 377 -0.68 -23.24 20.21
C ALA A 377 -0.94 -24.60 19.55
N ARG A 378 0.09 -25.45 19.52
CA ARG A 378 0.00 -26.87 19.18
C ARG A 378 0.91 -27.71 20.06
N VAL A 379 0.68 -29.02 20.07
CA VAL A 379 1.50 -30.00 20.77
C VAL A 379 2.34 -30.79 19.75
N LEU A 380 3.62 -30.93 20.06
CA LEU A 380 4.55 -31.80 19.35
C LEU A 380 4.96 -32.95 20.28
N ASP A 381 5.19 -34.14 19.72
CA ASP A 381 5.75 -35.27 20.46
C ASP A 381 7.23 -35.05 20.80
N ALA A 382 7.83 -35.96 21.56
CA ALA A 382 9.24 -35.90 21.93
C ALA A 382 10.22 -35.91 20.73
N ALA A 383 9.78 -36.33 19.54
CA ALA A 383 10.55 -36.26 18.30
C ALA A 383 10.33 -34.94 17.53
N GLY A 384 9.53 -34.02 18.07
CA GLY A 384 9.20 -32.73 17.48
C GLY A 384 8.14 -32.80 16.38
N GLN A 385 7.42 -33.91 16.25
CA GLN A 385 6.36 -34.07 15.26
C GLN A 385 4.99 -33.69 15.84
N PRO A 386 4.09 -33.08 15.07
CA PRO A 386 2.72 -32.82 15.53
C PRO A 386 2.03 -34.09 16.03
N VAL A 387 1.42 -34.03 17.21
CA VAL A 387 0.60 -35.14 17.72
C VAL A 387 -0.65 -35.33 16.85
N ALA A 388 -1.21 -36.54 16.84
CA ALA A 388 -2.42 -36.81 16.05
C ALA A 388 -3.64 -36.03 16.58
N GLY A 389 -4.48 -35.54 15.67
CA GLY A 389 -5.74 -34.85 16.01
C GLY A 389 -5.60 -33.34 16.18
N PRO A 390 -6.62 -32.68 16.79
CA PRO A 390 -6.69 -31.22 16.86
C PRO A 390 -5.50 -30.56 17.57
N SER A 391 -4.98 -31.19 18.63
CA SER A 391 -3.84 -30.67 19.40
C SER A 391 -2.56 -30.53 18.59
N GLY A 392 -2.37 -31.29 17.50
CA GLY A 392 -1.19 -31.16 16.62
C GLY A 392 -1.27 -29.98 15.65
N THR A 393 -2.42 -29.33 15.53
CA THR A 393 -2.61 -28.17 14.65
C THR A 393 -2.61 -26.90 15.49
N PHE A 394 -2.04 -25.81 14.95
CA PHE A 394 -2.12 -24.51 15.62
C PHE A 394 -3.59 -24.09 15.76
N SER A 395 -4.06 -23.95 17.00
CA SER A 395 -5.40 -23.46 17.30
C SER A 395 -5.40 -22.50 18.49
N LYS A 396 -6.48 -21.73 18.63
CA LYS A 396 -6.84 -20.97 19.83
C LYS A 396 -7.57 -21.82 20.87
N ASP A 397 -8.04 -22.99 20.44
CA ASP A 397 -8.81 -23.90 21.28
C ASP A 397 -7.94 -24.52 22.37
N LYS A 398 -8.60 -25.00 23.42
CA LYS A 398 -7.94 -25.72 24.50
C LYS A 398 -7.29 -26.99 23.95
N ILE A 399 -6.00 -27.17 24.25
CA ILE A 399 -5.26 -28.42 24.00
C ILE A 399 -5.91 -29.58 24.76
N ASP A 400 -6.09 -30.73 24.10
CA ASP A 400 -6.63 -31.93 24.74
C ASP A 400 -5.62 -32.46 25.77
N SER A 401 -6.07 -32.63 27.01
CA SER A 401 -5.23 -33.09 28.12
C SER A 401 -4.58 -34.46 27.87
N LYS A 402 -5.14 -35.30 27.00
CA LYS A 402 -4.53 -36.61 26.66
C LYS A 402 -3.22 -36.48 25.87
N ASP A 403 -3.04 -35.34 25.20
CA ASP A 403 -1.88 -35.05 24.36
C ASP A 403 -0.78 -34.32 25.15
N VAL A 404 -1.12 -33.79 26.33
CA VAL A 404 -0.19 -33.23 27.30
C VAL A 404 0.50 -34.38 28.04
N LYS A 405 1.73 -34.69 27.64
CA LYS A 405 2.55 -35.75 28.24
C LYS A 405 3.94 -35.20 28.57
N PRO A 406 4.56 -35.61 29.69
CA PRO A 406 5.94 -35.26 29.99
C PRO A 406 6.87 -35.57 28.80
N GLY A 407 7.75 -34.64 28.46
CA GLY A 407 8.66 -34.72 27.32
C GLY A 407 8.08 -34.29 25.95
N ASN A 408 6.75 -34.13 25.82
CA ASN A 408 6.17 -33.47 24.65
C ASN A 408 6.42 -31.95 24.71
N PHE A 409 6.29 -31.28 23.57
CA PHE A 409 6.43 -29.83 23.49
C PHE A 409 5.08 -29.14 23.27
N ILE A 410 4.92 -27.96 23.85
CA ILE A 410 3.92 -26.98 23.41
C ILE A 410 4.64 -25.92 22.59
N GLU A 411 4.24 -25.76 21.34
CA GLU A 411 4.71 -24.70 20.45
C GLU A 411 3.65 -23.60 20.38
N TYR A 412 4.02 -22.39 20.79
CA TYR A 412 3.19 -21.20 20.71
C TYR A 412 3.58 -20.40 19.48
N ARG A 413 2.57 -19.83 18.81
CA ARG A 413 2.75 -18.90 17.69
C ARG A 413 1.88 -17.68 17.93
N ILE A 414 2.52 -16.51 17.94
CA ILE A 414 1.86 -15.21 17.91
C ILE A 414 2.05 -14.65 16.50
N GLN A 415 0.97 -14.60 15.75
CA GLN A 415 0.93 -13.89 14.47
C GLN A 415 0.50 -12.45 14.73
N TYR A 416 1.19 -11.48 14.15
CA TYR A 416 0.82 -10.07 14.19
C TYR A 416 0.63 -9.55 12.77
N THR A 417 -0.52 -8.95 12.51
CA THR A 417 -0.92 -8.47 11.18
C THR A 417 -1.39 -7.02 11.28
N ASN A 418 -0.84 -6.15 10.44
CA ASN A 418 -1.41 -4.82 10.26
C ASN A 418 -2.62 -4.95 9.34
N ILE A 419 -3.81 -4.78 9.90
CA ILE A 419 -5.08 -4.97 9.19
C ILE A 419 -5.51 -3.74 8.37
N SER A 420 -4.73 -2.66 8.40
CA SER A 420 -5.04 -1.52 7.56
C SER A 420 -4.84 -1.86 6.08
N ILE A 421 -5.69 -1.26 5.23
CA ILE A 421 -5.65 -1.49 3.79
C ILE A 421 -4.30 -1.07 3.20
N ALA A 422 -3.76 -1.93 2.33
CA ALA A 422 -2.54 -1.68 1.60
C ALA A 422 -2.64 -0.41 0.73
N PRO A 423 -1.55 0.36 0.56
CA PRO A 423 -1.52 1.42 -0.43
C PRO A 423 -1.63 0.80 -1.83
N ILE A 424 -2.81 0.90 -2.44
CA ILE A 424 -2.97 0.71 -3.87
C ILE A 424 -3.17 2.10 -4.47
N GLY A 425 -2.40 2.43 -5.50
CA GLY A 425 -2.34 3.75 -6.08
C GLY A 425 -1.47 4.74 -5.30
N ALA A 426 -1.50 6.02 -5.70
CA ALA A 426 -0.54 7.04 -5.25
C ALA A 426 -1.19 8.13 -4.39
N GLY A 427 -0.43 8.68 -3.44
CA GLY A 427 -0.85 9.87 -2.66
C GLY A 427 -1.79 9.60 -1.49
N ASN A 428 -2.13 8.33 -1.20
CA ASN A 428 -2.92 7.91 -0.05
C ASN A 428 -2.16 8.07 1.27
N THR A 429 -2.88 8.27 2.38
CA THR A 429 -2.27 8.21 3.73
C THR A 429 -2.40 6.80 4.30
N ILE A 430 -1.26 6.14 4.53
CA ILE A 430 -1.19 4.79 5.10
C ILE A 430 -1.02 4.80 6.62
N LEU A 431 -1.30 3.65 7.25
CA LEU A 431 -1.23 3.48 8.70
C LEU A 431 -0.21 2.39 9.07
N ASN A 432 1.02 2.83 9.35
CA ASN A 432 2.13 1.96 9.70
C ASN A 432 2.18 1.63 11.20
N ALA A 433 2.43 0.36 11.53
CA ALA A 433 2.69 -0.05 12.91
C ALA A 433 4.19 0.04 13.20
N ASN A 434 4.54 0.94 14.12
CA ASN A 434 5.92 1.24 14.52
C ASN A 434 6.13 0.90 16.00
N ASN A 435 7.40 0.75 16.41
CA ASN A 435 7.78 0.58 17.82
C ASN A 435 7.06 -0.58 18.53
N ILE A 436 6.83 -1.68 17.81
CA ILE A 436 6.09 -2.84 18.31
C ILE A 436 6.91 -3.58 19.37
N SER A 437 6.25 -3.96 20.45
CA SER A 437 6.79 -4.77 21.53
C SER A 437 5.76 -5.80 21.96
N ILE A 438 6.06 -7.08 21.75
CA ILE A 438 5.21 -8.21 22.15
C ILE A 438 5.81 -8.81 23.41
N ILE A 439 5.03 -8.83 24.50
CA ILE A 439 5.45 -9.37 25.79
C ILE A 439 4.64 -10.64 26.04
N GLU A 440 5.33 -11.76 26.18
CA GLU A 440 4.76 -13.03 26.62
C GLU A 440 5.35 -13.38 27.98
N ASP A 441 4.57 -13.17 29.04
CA ASP A 441 4.95 -13.49 30.42
C ASP A 441 4.17 -14.73 30.85
N GLY A 442 4.85 -15.81 31.26
CA GLY A 442 4.26 -17.11 31.57
C GLY A 442 3.83 -17.29 33.01
N ILE A 443 4.16 -16.32 33.87
CA ILE A 443 3.83 -16.34 35.30
C ILE A 443 2.81 -15.27 35.69
N LEU A 444 2.43 -14.40 34.75
CA LEU A 444 1.39 -13.38 34.93
C LEU A 444 0.10 -13.76 34.19
N THR A 445 -1.01 -13.77 34.94
CA THR A 445 -2.36 -13.96 34.40
C THR A 445 -2.66 -12.98 33.25
N PRO A 446 -3.27 -13.44 32.13
CA PRO A 446 -3.93 -14.74 31.94
C PRO A 446 -3.01 -15.89 31.52
N ASN A 447 -1.73 -15.66 31.28
CA ASN A 447 -0.80 -16.73 30.92
C ASN A 447 -0.39 -17.52 32.17
N THR A 448 -0.24 -18.84 32.01
CA THR A 448 0.13 -19.75 33.10
C THR A 448 1.20 -20.77 32.70
N TRP A 449 1.79 -20.61 31.51
CA TRP A 449 2.63 -21.65 30.89
C TRP A 449 3.97 -21.87 31.59
N ALA A 450 4.40 -21.00 32.52
CA ALA A 450 5.61 -21.20 33.33
C ALA A 450 5.33 -21.17 34.84
N LEU A 451 4.11 -21.54 35.24
CA LEU A 451 3.76 -21.74 36.66
C LEU A 451 3.99 -23.20 37.08
N ASP A 452 4.27 -23.38 38.36
CA ASP A 452 4.15 -24.65 39.07
C ASP A 452 2.73 -24.68 39.68
N GLN A 453 1.80 -25.36 39.01
CA GLN A 453 0.39 -25.34 39.44
C GLN A 453 0.06 -26.41 40.48
N ASP A 454 0.83 -27.49 40.55
CA ASP A 454 0.64 -28.58 41.52
C ASP A 454 1.48 -28.40 42.80
N VAL A 455 2.33 -27.36 42.83
CA VAL A 455 3.16 -26.93 43.96
C VAL A 455 4.20 -28.00 44.35
N ASN A 456 4.70 -28.73 43.36
CA ASN A 456 5.69 -29.79 43.57
C ASN A 456 7.15 -29.27 43.55
N GLY A 457 7.35 -27.97 43.31
CA GLY A 457 8.64 -27.32 43.17
C GLY A 457 9.20 -27.30 41.74
N VAL A 458 8.44 -27.78 40.76
CA VAL A 458 8.77 -27.85 39.34
C VAL A 458 7.71 -27.10 38.52
N ILE A 459 8.12 -26.21 37.64
CA ILE A 459 7.20 -25.54 36.71
C ILE A 459 6.58 -26.55 35.73
N ASP A 460 5.33 -26.36 35.31
CA ASP A 460 4.61 -27.29 34.44
C ASP A 460 5.28 -27.44 33.06
N THR A 461 5.93 -26.39 32.56
CA THR A 461 6.71 -26.45 31.32
C THR A 461 8.01 -25.63 31.38
N SER A 462 9.07 -26.14 30.78
CA SER A 462 10.40 -25.49 30.71
C SER A 462 10.73 -24.99 29.31
N HIS A 463 11.67 -24.06 29.19
CA HIS A 463 12.08 -23.51 27.90
C HIS A 463 12.78 -24.59 27.08
N VAL A 464 12.59 -24.58 25.76
CA VAL A 464 13.46 -25.30 24.83
C VAL A 464 14.45 -24.30 24.22
N PRO A 465 15.76 -24.36 24.57
CA PRO A 465 16.77 -23.49 23.97
C PRO A 465 16.81 -23.60 22.45
N SER A 466 17.10 -22.50 21.77
CA SER A 466 17.19 -22.36 20.31
C SER A 466 15.89 -22.71 19.57
N SER A 467 14.74 -22.73 20.25
CA SER A 467 13.43 -22.98 19.63
C SER A 467 12.69 -21.73 19.19
N VAL A 468 13.16 -20.54 19.60
CA VAL A 468 12.52 -19.28 19.24
C VAL A 468 12.80 -18.96 17.78
N THR A 469 11.75 -18.73 17.02
CA THR A 469 11.84 -18.23 15.64
C THR A 469 10.94 -17.01 15.47
N SER A 470 11.33 -16.08 14.60
CA SER A 470 10.54 -14.90 14.30
C SER A 470 10.75 -14.46 12.87
N THR A 471 9.72 -13.87 12.26
CA THR A 471 9.82 -13.30 10.91
C THR A 471 10.79 -12.12 10.87
N PHE A 472 10.75 -11.28 11.91
CA PHE A 472 11.56 -10.06 12.02
C PHE A 472 12.15 -9.92 13.41
N GLY A 473 13.23 -9.13 13.51
CA GLY A 473 13.73 -8.63 14.79
C GLY A 473 14.35 -9.67 15.70
N SER A 474 14.33 -9.37 16.99
CA SER A 474 14.97 -10.21 18.01
C SER A 474 14.11 -10.35 19.27
N THR A 475 14.43 -11.36 20.06
CA THR A 475 13.74 -11.68 21.31
C THR A 475 14.72 -11.62 22.47
N ALA A 476 14.34 -10.88 23.52
CA ALA A 476 15.04 -10.91 24.80
C ALA A 476 14.33 -11.88 25.76
N TYR A 477 15.14 -12.53 26.59
CA TYR A 477 14.73 -13.63 27.47
C TYR A 477 14.95 -13.23 28.93
N PHE A 478 13.97 -13.52 29.78
CA PHE A 478 13.99 -13.19 31.20
C PHE A 478 13.79 -14.44 32.06
N PRO A 479 14.46 -14.53 33.23
CA PRO A 479 15.15 -13.44 33.93
C PRO A 479 16.60 -13.16 33.50
N SER A 480 17.31 -14.14 32.94
CA SER A 480 18.78 -14.07 32.78
C SER A 480 19.29 -14.56 31.42
N GLY A 481 18.58 -14.24 30.34
CA GLY A 481 18.94 -14.68 28.99
C GLY A 481 18.31 -16.03 28.62
N GLU A 482 18.77 -16.60 27.51
CA GLU A 482 18.25 -17.88 27.02
C GLU A 482 18.74 -19.02 27.90
N GLN A 483 17.85 -19.59 28.71
CA GLN A 483 18.15 -20.65 29.67
C GLN A 483 16.97 -21.61 29.81
N SER A 484 17.24 -22.81 30.30
CA SER A 484 16.21 -23.81 30.61
C SER A 484 16.44 -24.37 32.01
N GLY A 485 15.36 -24.54 32.77
CA GLY A 485 15.40 -25.06 34.13
C GLY A 485 14.03 -25.56 34.59
N ILE A 486 14.00 -26.26 35.72
CA ILE A 486 12.78 -26.80 36.32
C ILE A 486 12.11 -25.82 37.30
N THR A 487 12.70 -24.67 37.56
CA THR A 487 12.14 -23.62 38.44
C THR A 487 12.03 -22.30 37.70
N ALA A 488 11.05 -21.45 38.06
CA ALA A 488 10.84 -20.14 37.45
C ALA A 488 12.07 -19.21 37.48
N ALA A 489 12.94 -19.36 38.49
CA ALA A 489 14.16 -18.56 38.61
C ALA A 489 15.29 -19.02 37.65
N GLN A 490 15.25 -20.28 37.22
CA GLN A 490 16.29 -20.91 36.39
C GLN A 490 15.84 -21.11 34.93
N ASP A 491 14.58 -20.84 34.63
CA ASP A 491 13.96 -21.03 33.32
C ASP A 491 13.54 -19.70 32.69
N VAL A 492 13.32 -19.66 31.38
CA VAL A 492 12.75 -18.47 30.74
C VAL A 492 11.27 -18.34 31.07
N THR A 493 10.91 -17.39 31.92
CA THR A 493 9.52 -17.14 32.31
C THR A 493 8.87 -16.01 31.52
N ARG A 494 9.66 -15.22 30.78
CA ARG A 494 9.14 -14.14 29.95
C ARG A 494 9.98 -13.91 28.69
N TYR A 495 9.27 -13.66 27.60
CA TYR A 495 9.83 -13.20 26.33
C TYR A 495 9.43 -11.75 26.07
N LEU A 496 10.39 -10.96 25.58
CA LEU A 496 10.15 -9.64 25.01
C LEU A 496 10.60 -9.69 23.55
N HIS A 497 9.63 -9.82 22.66
CA HIS A 497 9.87 -9.83 21.22
C HIS A 497 9.69 -8.42 20.65
N LYS A 498 10.67 -7.97 19.87
CA LYS A 498 10.63 -6.69 19.15
C LYS A 498 10.91 -6.94 17.68
N PRO A 499 9.90 -6.83 16.79
CA PRO A 499 10.11 -6.99 15.35
C PRO A 499 11.20 -6.06 14.78
N GLY A 500 11.42 -4.89 15.38
CA GLY A 500 12.51 -3.96 14.99
C GLY A 500 12.34 -3.33 13.61
N VAL A 501 11.21 -3.60 12.94
CA VAL A 501 10.84 -3.10 11.63
C VAL A 501 9.48 -2.41 11.71
N VAL A 502 9.16 -1.64 10.68
CA VAL A 502 7.82 -1.11 10.47
C VAL A 502 6.95 -2.19 9.84
N ILE A 503 5.81 -2.49 10.45
CA ILE A 503 4.83 -3.40 9.84
C ILE A 503 3.86 -2.55 9.02
N GLN A 504 4.08 -2.55 7.70
CA GLN A 504 3.26 -1.86 6.71
C GLN A 504 1.84 -2.44 6.68
N PRO A 505 0.84 -1.69 6.20
CA PRO A 505 -0.50 -2.21 5.93
C PRO A 505 -0.51 -3.56 5.20
N GLY A 506 -1.38 -4.48 5.61
CA GLY A 506 -1.47 -5.85 5.09
C GLY A 506 -0.31 -6.78 5.48
N ALA A 507 0.84 -6.26 5.94
CA ALA A 507 1.98 -7.08 6.28
C ALA A 507 1.73 -7.88 7.58
N THR A 508 2.33 -9.07 7.62
CA THR A 508 2.23 -10.01 8.73
C THR A 508 3.63 -10.45 9.17
N GLY A 509 3.79 -10.72 10.45
CA GLY A 509 4.94 -11.45 10.99
C GLY A 509 4.52 -12.41 12.10
N GLU A 510 5.46 -13.26 12.48
CA GLU A 510 5.25 -14.31 13.48
C GLU A 510 6.36 -14.27 14.54
N PHE A 511 5.98 -14.65 15.76
CA PHE A 511 6.87 -14.93 16.88
C PHE A 511 6.48 -16.29 17.46
N ILE A 512 7.41 -17.24 17.42
CA ILE A 512 7.20 -18.64 17.82
C ILE A 512 8.17 -19.00 18.92
N PHE A 513 7.72 -19.76 19.92
CA PHE A 513 8.57 -20.35 20.94
C PHE A 513 8.05 -21.70 21.41
N ARG A 514 8.95 -22.58 21.89
CA ARG A 514 8.59 -23.90 22.42
C ARG A 514 8.87 -24.03 23.89
N ARG A 515 8.04 -24.84 24.53
CA ARG A 515 8.20 -25.29 25.91
C ARG A 515 8.06 -26.80 25.98
N VAL A 516 8.87 -27.46 26.80
CA VAL A 516 8.76 -28.90 27.09
C VAL A 516 7.91 -29.10 28.33
N ILE A 517 7.00 -30.07 28.31
CA ILE A 517 6.13 -30.44 29.44
C ILE A 517 6.98 -31.26 30.42
N ASN A 518 6.97 -30.87 31.70
CA ASN A 518 7.74 -31.54 32.75
C ASN A 518 7.01 -32.72 33.39
#